data_AF-A0AA42C7I2-F1
#
_entry.id   AF-A0AA42C7I2-F1
#
_cell.length_a   1.000
_cell.length_b   1.000
_cell.length_c   1.000
_cell.angle_alpha   90.00
_cell.angle_beta   90.00
_cell.angle_gamma   90.00
#
_symmetry.space_group_name_H-M   'P 1'
#
loop_
_entity.id
_entity.type
_entity.pdbx_description
1 polymer ?
#
loop_
_entity_poly.entity_id
_entity_poly.type
_entity_poly.pdbx_seq_one_letter_code
_entity_poly.pdbx_strand_id
1 'polypeptide(L)'
;MTDPTLQMYLPAFMLVATWLIIFWKQFRKVTRISDPAATNEKILEYNRLKRVSGYFWIIFSLFGVMTVFYSLVPEFYYVFLPLDKFHHPLINVMGLLIMKIAIVWIVIAQVHIDKELFKYSRNIESLSAMELVRYSERMLLTGMLVLFIGFFTTITNIIGLVLVAFGVVIYLKMFFSNPPHQFEN
;
A
#
# COMPACT_ATOMS: atom_id res chain seq x y z
N MET A 1 0.28 -24.41 -12.79
CA MET A 1 -0.97 -24.30 -13.58
C MET A 1 -1.78 -23.11 -13.07
N THR A 2 -2.45 -22.34 -13.93
CA THR A 2 -3.25 -21.17 -13.52
C THR A 2 -4.68 -21.58 -13.17
N ASP A 3 -5.22 -21.08 -12.06
CA ASP A 3 -6.60 -21.33 -11.63
C ASP A 3 -7.57 -20.35 -12.35
N PRO A 4 -8.57 -20.83 -13.12
CA PRO A 4 -9.54 -19.98 -13.83
C PRO A 4 -10.30 -19.03 -12.90
N THR A 5 -10.57 -19.47 -11.67
CA THR A 5 -11.26 -18.66 -10.66
C THR A 5 -10.41 -17.46 -10.28
N LEU A 6 -9.12 -17.70 -9.99
CA LEU A 6 -8.17 -16.64 -9.66
C LEU A 6 -7.93 -15.70 -10.84
N GLN A 7 -7.90 -16.22 -12.06
CA GLN A 7 -7.73 -15.42 -13.28
C GLN A 7 -8.81 -14.36 -13.44
N MET A 8 -10.03 -14.61 -12.94
CA MET A 8 -11.12 -13.62 -12.95
C MET A 8 -11.10 -12.73 -11.70
N TYR A 9 -10.90 -13.29 -10.51
CA TYR A 9 -11.00 -12.53 -9.26
C TYR A 9 -9.85 -11.54 -9.04
N LEU A 10 -8.62 -11.91 -9.35
CA LEU A 10 -7.45 -11.05 -9.16
C LEU A 10 -7.50 -9.74 -9.95
N PRO A 11 -7.80 -9.73 -11.27
CA PRO A 11 -7.89 -8.49 -12.03
C PRO A 11 -9.09 -7.66 -11.57
N ALA A 12 -10.23 -8.27 -11.27
CA ALA A 12 -11.37 -7.56 -10.69
C ALA A 12 -10.98 -6.88 -9.36
N PHE A 13 -10.27 -7.59 -8.49
CA PHE A 13 -9.76 -7.06 -7.23
C PHE A 13 -8.78 -5.90 -7.46
N MET A 14 -7.80 -6.07 -8.35
CA MET A 14 -6.81 -5.02 -8.65
C MET A 14 -7.44 -3.80 -9.30
N LEU A 15 -8.47 -3.98 -10.12
CA LEU A 15 -9.27 -2.89 -10.66
C LEU A 15 -9.99 -2.13 -9.54
N VAL A 16 -10.68 -2.83 -8.63
CA VAL A 16 -11.35 -2.19 -7.49
C VAL A 16 -10.35 -1.45 -6.61
N ALA A 17 -9.21 -2.07 -6.29
CA ALA A 17 -8.14 -1.42 -5.52
C ALA A 17 -7.66 -0.15 -6.21
N THR A 18 -7.33 -0.23 -7.50
CA THR A 18 -6.84 0.89 -8.30
C THR A 18 -7.89 2.00 -8.42
N TRP A 19 -9.17 1.65 -8.59
CA TRP A 19 -10.27 2.61 -8.63
C TRP A 19 -10.43 3.34 -7.30
N LEU A 20 -10.44 2.63 -6.17
CA LEU A 20 -10.50 3.23 -4.84
C LEU A 20 -9.37 4.25 -4.66
N ILE A 21 -8.16 3.87 -5.09
CA ILE A 21 -6.97 4.71 -5.01
C ILE A 21 -7.09 5.98 -5.86
N ILE A 22 -7.47 5.84 -7.13
CA ILE A 22 -7.60 6.97 -8.07
C ILE A 22 -8.70 7.92 -7.59
N PHE A 23 -9.83 7.36 -7.17
CA PHE A 23 -10.94 8.10 -6.59
C PHE A 23 -10.48 8.90 -5.38
N TRP A 24 -9.75 8.27 -4.45
CA TRP A 24 -9.23 8.93 -3.26
C TRP A 24 -8.21 10.03 -3.58
N LYS A 25 -7.37 9.81 -4.60
CA LYS A 25 -6.41 10.83 -5.06
C LYS A 25 -7.12 12.05 -5.65
N GLN A 26 -8.22 11.85 -6.38
CA GLN A 26 -9.01 12.96 -6.91
C GLN A 26 -9.77 13.69 -5.82
N PHE A 27 -10.36 12.97 -4.86
CA PHE A 27 -11.01 13.55 -3.68
C PHE A 27 -10.06 14.49 -2.91
N ARG A 28 -8.82 14.04 -2.64
CA ARG A 28 -7.80 14.85 -1.96
C ARG A 28 -7.30 16.07 -2.73
N LYS A 29 -7.46 16.13 -4.05
CA LYS A 29 -7.12 17.35 -4.81
C LYS A 29 -8.15 18.45 -4.61
N VAL A 30 -9.40 18.11 -4.32
CA VAL A 30 -10.46 19.08 -4.04
C VAL A 30 -10.24 19.75 -2.69
N THR A 31 -9.67 19.03 -1.72
CA THR A 31 -9.39 19.52 -0.37
C THR A 31 -7.99 20.12 -0.21
N ARG A 32 -7.34 20.58 -1.29
CA ARG A 32 -5.92 20.97 -1.27
C ARG A 32 -5.66 22.10 -0.26
N ILE A 33 -5.01 21.75 0.84
CA ILE A 33 -4.55 22.67 1.89
C ILE A 33 -3.23 23.28 1.40
N SER A 34 -3.29 24.53 0.99
CA SER A 34 -2.10 25.36 0.77
C SER A 34 -1.71 25.99 2.11
N ASP A 35 -0.55 25.63 2.66
CA ASP A 35 0.09 26.49 3.65
C ASP A 35 1.62 26.57 3.43
N PRO A 36 2.23 27.78 3.35
CA PRO A 36 3.62 27.96 2.93
C PRO A 36 4.67 27.92 4.05
N ALA A 37 4.33 27.61 5.29
CA ALA A 37 5.23 27.81 6.43
C ALA A 37 5.59 26.50 7.17
N ALA A 38 6.28 25.58 6.50
CA ALA A 38 6.85 24.40 7.15
C ALA A 38 8.35 24.61 7.44
N THR A 39 8.77 24.37 8.67
CA THR A 39 10.19 24.39 9.09
C THR A 39 10.99 23.36 8.27
N ASN A 40 12.27 23.64 7.94
CA ASN A 40 13.11 22.81 7.07
C ASN A 40 13.13 21.30 7.43
N GLU A 41 13.08 20.97 8.73
CA GLU A 41 13.08 19.59 9.21
C GLU A 41 11.75 18.85 8.93
N LYS A 42 10.61 19.52 9.15
CA LYS A 42 9.27 18.99 8.83
C LYS A 42 9.09 18.78 7.33
N ILE A 43 9.65 19.66 6.50
CA ILE A 43 9.67 19.51 5.04
C ILE A 43 10.47 18.28 4.63
N LEU A 44 11.64 18.05 5.25
CA LEU A 44 12.54 16.96 4.89
C LEU A 44 11.92 15.60 5.23
N GLU A 45 11.25 15.47 6.38
CA GLU A 45 10.50 14.28 6.73
C GLU A 45 9.29 14.02 5.83
N TYR A 46 8.49 15.05 5.55
CA TYR A 46 7.36 14.95 4.62
C TYR A 46 7.82 14.46 3.23
N ASN A 47 8.93 15.01 2.73
CA ASN A 47 9.52 14.58 1.46
C ASN A 47 10.02 13.13 1.50
N ARG A 48 10.58 12.67 2.62
CA ARG A 48 10.95 11.25 2.80
C ARG A 48 9.74 10.34 2.75
N LEU A 49 8.67 10.69 3.46
CA LEU A 49 7.44 9.91 3.51
C LEU A 49 6.75 9.82 2.16
N LYS A 50 6.69 10.95 1.44
CA LYS A 50 6.22 11.01 0.06
C LYS A 50 7.03 10.10 -0.88
N ARG A 51 8.35 10.05 -0.69
CA ARG A 51 9.24 9.16 -1.46
C ARG A 51 8.98 7.69 -1.15
N VAL A 52 8.83 7.34 0.14
CA VAL A 52 8.51 5.97 0.57
C VAL A 52 7.17 5.52 -0.01
N SER A 53 6.14 6.35 0.10
CA SER A 53 4.85 6.09 -0.53
C SER A 53 5.01 5.85 -2.04
N GLY A 54 5.85 6.65 -2.72
CA GLY A 54 6.19 6.45 -4.12
C GLY A 54 6.77 5.07 -4.45
N TYR A 55 7.69 4.54 -3.62
CA TYR A 55 8.22 3.18 -3.82
C TYR A 55 7.15 2.10 -3.65
N PHE A 56 6.28 2.23 -2.65
CA PHE A 56 5.16 1.33 -2.46
C PHE A 56 4.17 1.37 -3.64
N TRP A 57 3.95 2.54 -4.24
CA TRP A 57 3.18 2.67 -5.48
C TRP A 57 3.81 1.92 -6.65
N ILE A 58 5.13 2.00 -6.81
CA ILE A 58 5.84 1.27 -7.86
C ILE A 58 5.67 -0.25 -7.66
N ILE A 59 5.84 -0.75 -6.44
CA ILE A 59 5.64 -2.16 -6.12
C ILE A 59 4.19 -2.59 -6.44
N PHE A 60 3.21 -1.79 -6.02
CA PHE A 60 1.79 -2.04 -6.32
C PHE A 60 1.52 -2.11 -7.83
N SER A 61 2.10 -1.18 -8.61
CA SER A 61 1.98 -1.19 -10.08
C SER A 61 2.62 -2.43 -10.71
N LEU A 62 3.76 -2.90 -10.19
CA LEU A 62 4.39 -4.14 -10.66
C LEU A 62 3.50 -5.35 -10.38
N PHE A 63 2.87 -5.43 -9.21
CA PHE A 63 1.87 -6.46 -8.95
C PHE A 63 0.67 -6.35 -9.89
N GLY A 64 0.26 -5.14 -10.27
CA GLY A 64 -0.77 -4.92 -11.30
C GLY A 64 -0.38 -5.51 -12.66
N VAL A 65 0.87 -5.30 -13.10
CA VAL A 65 1.41 -5.92 -14.32
C VAL A 65 1.40 -7.44 -14.18
N MET A 66 1.84 -7.98 -13.04
CA MET A 66 1.81 -9.43 -12.80
C MET A 66 0.39 -10.00 -12.89
N THR A 67 -0.62 -9.29 -12.37
CA THR A 67 -2.03 -9.69 -12.52
C THR A 67 -2.46 -9.73 -13.97
N VAL A 68 -2.08 -8.74 -14.77
CA VAL A 68 -2.39 -8.70 -16.21
C VAL A 68 -1.80 -9.91 -16.93
N PHE A 69 -0.54 -10.24 -16.67
CA PHE A 69 0.09 -11.42 -17.26
C PHE A 69 -0.54 -12.72 -16.77
N TYR A 70 -0.84 -12.83 -15.47
CA TYR A 70 -1.48 -14.03 -14.91
C TYR A 70 -2.88 -14.28 -15.49
N SER A 71 -3.65 -13.22 -15.73
CA SER A 71 -5.05 -13.31 -16.14
C SER A 71 -5.28 -13.26 -17.65
N LEU A 72 -4.65 -12.31 -18.35
CA LEU A 72 -4.94 -12.05 -19.77
C LEU A 72 -3.99 -12.77 -20.71
N VAL A 73 -2.75 -13.04 -20.27
CA VAL A 73 -1.75 -13.70 -21.12
C VAL A 73 -0.97 -14.76 -20.32
N PRO A 74 -1.67 -15.78 -19.77
CA PRO A 74 -1.08 -16.75 -18.84
C PRO A 74 0.10 -17.51 -19.43
N GLU A 75 0.17 -17.63 -20.76
CA GLU A 75 1.30 -18.19 -21.50
C GLU A 75 2.64 -17.49 -21.21
N PHE A 76 2.63 -16.21 -20.83
CA PHE A 76 3.84 -15.46 -20.46
C PHE A 76 4.07 -15.37 -18.95
N TYR A 77 3.21 -16.00 -18.13
CA TYR A 77 3.34 -15.94 -16.68
C TYR A 77 4.62 -16.62 -16.16
N TYR A 78 5.24 -17.52 -16.95
CA TYR A 78 6.51 -18.15 -16.60
C TYR A 78 7.65 -17.14 -16.37
N VAL A 79 7.57 -15.94 -16.95
CA VAL A 79 8.57 -14.87 -16.77
C VAL A 79 8.72 -14.46 -15.29
N PHE A 80 7.65 -14.61 -14.50
CA PHE A 80 7.68 -14.32 -13.06
C PHE A 80 8.21 -15.49 -12.20
N LEU A 81 8.60 -16.60 -12.84
CA LEU A 81 9.09 -17.82 -12.18
C LEU A 81 8.07 -18.34 -11.14
N PRO A 82 6.91 -18.84 -11.59
CA PRO A 82 5.90 -19.39 -10.70
C PRO A 82 6.45 -20.60 -9.93
N LEU A 83 6.06 -20.70 -8.67
CA LEU A 83 6.44 -21.81 -7.81
C LEU A 83 5.29 -22.80 -7.73
N ASP A 84 5.19 -23.70 -8.71
CA ASP A 84 4.07 -24.66 -8.82
C ASP A 84 3.88 -25.52 -7.56
N LYS A 85 4.96 -25.80 -6.81
CA LYS A 85 4.89 -26.56 -5.54
C LYS A 85 4.08 -25.87 -4.44
N PHE A 86 3.91 -24.55 -4.52
CA PHE A 86 3.12 -23.76 -3.57
C PHE A 86 1.73 -23.43 -4.11
N HIS A 87 1.38 -23.90 -5.30
CA HIS A 87 0.07 -23.69 -5.90
C HIS A 87 -0.97 -24.63 -5.26
N HIS A 88 -1.36 -24.30 -4.03
CA HIS A 88 -2.37 -25.04 -3.29
C HIS A 88 -3.62 -24.15 -3.10
N PRO A 89 -4.84 -24.65 -3.38
CA PRO A 89 -6.06 -23.84 -3.31
C PRO A 89 -6.25 -23.14 -1.96
N LEU A 90 -5.95 -23.82 -0.85
CA LEU A 90 -6.01 -23.21 0.48
C LEU A 90 -5.05 -22.02 0.65
N ILE A 91 -3.81 -22.12 0.14
CA ILE A 91 -2.82 -21.03 0.23
C ILE A 91 -3.32 -19.84 -0.60
N ASN A 92 -3.81 -20.11 -1.81
CA ASN A 92 -4.31 -19.07 -2.70
C ASN A 92 -5.51 -18.32 -2.09
N VAL A 93 -6.45 -19.05 -1.49
CA VAL A 93 -7.63 -18.47 -0.81
C VAL A 93 -7.21 -17.65 0.42
N MET A 94 -6.25 -18.14 1.20
CA MET A 94 -5.70 -17.39 2.33
C MET A 94 -5.06 -16.08 1.88
N GLY A 95 -4.28 -16.12 0.79
CA GLY A 95 -3.73 -14.92 0.16
C GLY A 95 -4.80 -13.90 -0.22
N LEU A 96 -5.88 -14.36 -0.87
CA LEU A 96 -7.01 -13.50 -1.23
C LEU A 96 -7.71 -12.88 -0.02
N LEU A 97 -7.90 -13.64 1.06
CA LEU A 97 -8.48 -13.13 2.30
C LEU A 97 -7.59 -12.05 2.93
N ILE A 98 -6.28 -12.29 2.98
CA ILE A 98 -5.29 -11.31 3.45
C ILE A 98 -5.39 -10.02 2.60
N MET A 99 -5.47 -10.15 1.27
CA MET A 99 -5.60 -9.00 0.38
C MET A 99 -6.89 -8.20 0.65
N LYS A 100 -8.04 -8.88 0.84
CA LYS A 100 -9.32 -8.23 1.18
C LYS A 100 -9.23 -7.44 2.48
N ILE A 101 -8.67 -8.05 3.53
CA ILE A 101 -8.47 -7.40 4.83
C ILE A 101 -7.53 -6.19 4.67
N ALA A 102 -6.47 -6.33 3.89
CA ALA A 102 -5.51 -5.26 3.64
C ALA A 102 -6.15 -4.04 2.95
N ILE A 103 -7.06 -4.25 1.98
CA ILE A 103 -7.79 -3.13 1.36
C ILE A 103 -8.63 -2.38 2.40
N VAL A 104 -9.40 -3.10 3.21
CA VAL A 104 -10.23 -2.46 4.26
C VAL A 104 -9.33 -1.63 5.19
N TRP A 105 -8.18 -2.19 5.58
CA TRP A 105 -7.19 -1.48 6.38
C TRP A 105 -6.69 -0.20 5.68
N ILE A 106 -6.30 -0.29 4.40
CA ILE A 106 -5.82 0.85 3.62
C ILE A 106 -6.89 1.94 3.54
N VAL A 107 -8.15 1.58 3.32
CA VAL A 107 -9.27 2.53 3.28
C VAL A 107 -9.46 3.23 4.62
N ILE A 108 -9.44 2.49 5.74
CA ILE A 108 -9.52 3.07 7.10
C ILE A 108 -8.37 4.05 7.33
N ALA A 109 -7.14 3.68 6.96
CA ALA A 109 -5.97 4.54 7.10
C ALA A 109 -6.12 5.82 6.26
N GLN A 110 -6.62 5.71 5.02
CA GLN A 110 -6.88 6.86 4.15
C GLN A 110 -7.94 7.81 4.72
N VAL A 111 -9.03 7.28 5.29
CA VAL A 111 -10.06 8.07 5.97
C VAL A 111 -9.49 8.80 7.18
N HIS A 112 -8.62 8.16 7.97
CA HIS A 112 -7.96 8.82 9.10
C HIS A 112 -7.04 9.97 8.64
N ILE A 113 -6.19 9.73 7.62
CA ILE A 113 -5.33 10.78 7.06
C ILE A 113 -6.17 12.01 6.67
N ASP A 114 -7.29 11.80 5.98
CA ASP A 114 -8.12 12.92 5.51
C ASP A 114 -8.81 13.68 6.64
N LYS A 115 -9.30 12.95 7.67
CA LYS A 115 -9.88 13.59 8.87
C LYS A 115 -8.87 14.47 9.59
N GLU A 116 -7.64 13.99 9.74
CA GLU A 116 -6.59 14.74 10.44
C GLU A 116 -6.07 15.92 9.61
N LEU A 117 -5.94 15.76 8.29
CA LEU A 117 -5.66 16.86 7.38
C LEU A 117 -6.74 17.96 7.45
N PHE A 118 -8.01 17.58 7.54
CA PHE A 118 -9.11 18.55 7.66
C PHE A 118 -9.07 19.34 8.99
N LYS A 119 -8.67 18.72 10.10
CA LYS A 119 -8.48 19.44 11.38
C LYS A 119 -7.28 20.39 11.30
N TYR A 120 -6.18 19.93 10.69
CA TYR A 120 -4.98 20.74 10.48
C TYR A 120 -5.30 22.01 9.66
N SER A 121 -6.05 21.89 8.56
CA SER A 121 -6.37 23.03 7.68
C SER A 121 -7.16 24.15 8.35
N ARG A 122 -7.83 23.87 9.47
CA ARG A 122 -8.62 24.86 10.21
C ARG A 122 -7.86 25.43 11.42
N ASN A 123 -6.56 25.14 11.54
CA ASN A 123 -5.69 25.59 12.64
C ASN A 123 -6.22 25.21 14.04
N ILE A 124 -7.05 24.17 14.14
CA ILE A 124 -7.73 23.80 15.39
C ILE A 124 -6.71 23.20 16.38
N GLU A 125 -5.72 22.42 15.90
CA GLU A 125 -4.61 21.87 16.70
C GLU A 125 -3.39 21.50 15.81
N SER A 126 -2.60 22.48 15.35
CA SER A 126 -1.65 22.27 14.23
C SER A 126 -0.48 21.31 14.50
N LEU A 127 -0.05 21.14 15.75
CA LEU A 127 1.08 20.27 16.09
C LEU A 127 0.65 18.79 16.25
N SER A 128 -0.43 18.54 17.00
CA SER A 128 -0.97 17.18 17.22
C SER A 128 -1.48 16.56 15.91
N ALA A 129 -2.13 17.37 15.05
CA ALA A 129 -2.67 16.90 13.78
C ALA A 129 -1.59 16.39 12.82
N MET A 130 -0.39 16.99 12.81
CA MET A 130 0.72 16.52 11.96
C MET A 130 1.28 15.17 12.42
N GLU A 131 1.37 14.94 13.73
CA GLU A 131 1.80 13.63 14.27
C GLU A 131 0.77 12.54 14.02
N LEU A 132 -0.52 12.87 14.11
CA LEU A 132 -1.62 11.98 13.78
C LEU A 132 -1.67 11.62 12.29
N VAL A 133 -1.34 12.57 11.40
CA VAL A 133 -1.15 12.30 9.97
C VAL A 133 0.01 11.31 9.75
N ARG A 134 1.15 11.49 10.43
CA ARG A 134 2.30 10.56 10.34
C ARG A 134 1.94 9.15 10.80
N TYR A 135 1.21 9.02 11.90
CA TYR A 135 0.72 7.72 12.38
C TYR A 135 -0.19 7.05 11.34
N SER A 136 -1.12 7.82 10.77
CA SER A 136 -2.07 7.32 9.78
C SER A 136 -1.38 6.93 8.45
N GLU A 137 -0.32 7.64 8.06
CA GLU A 137 0.51 7.26 6.91
C GLU A 137 1.32 5.98 7.15
N ARG A 138 1.83 5.75 8.37
CA ARG A 138 2.42 4.45 8.74
C ARG A 138 1.39 3.32 8.69
N MET A 139 0.17 3.60 9.14
CA MET A 139 -0.95 2.65 9.06
C MET A 139 -1.25 2.27 7.60
N LEU A 140 -1.22 3.25 6.69
CA LEU A 140 -1.38 3.04 5.25
C LEU A 140 -0.27 2.17 4.67
N LEU A 141 1.00 2.48 4.96
CA LEU A 141 2.15 1.72 4.47
C LEU A 141 2.15 0.27 5.00
N THR A 142 1.76 0.08 6.25
CA THR A 142 1.59 -1.25 6.85
C THR A 142 0.50 -2.02 6.10
N GLY A 143 -0.65 -1.39 5.82
CA GLY A 143 -1.72 -1.99 5.02
C GLY A 143 -1.25 -2.40 3.61
N MET A 144 -0.43 -1.57 2.95
CA MET A 144 0.15 -1.91 1.63
C MET A 144 1.12 -3.08 1.71
N LEU A 145 1.93 -3.19 2.77
CA LEU A 145 2.84 -4.32 2.96
C LEU A 145 2.06 -5.62 3.16
N VAL A 146 1.00 -5.61 3.96
CA VAL A 146 0.08 -6.75 4.13
C VAL A 146 -0.59 -7.12 2.81
N LEU A 147 -0.97 -6.13 2.00
CA LEU A 147 -1.53 -6.35 0.66
C LEU A 147 -0.53 -7.10 -0.25
N PHE A 148 0.74 -6.72 -0.24
CA PHE A 148 1.79 -7.38 -1.04
C PHE A 148 2.02 -8.82 -0.59
N ILE A 149 2.04 -9.07 0.73
CA ILE A 149 2.13 -10.42 1.29
C ILE A 149 0.94 -11.26 0.81
N GLY A 150 -0.28 -10.73 0.90
CA GLY A 150 -1.47 -11.42 0.42
C GLY A 150 -1.40 -11.72 -1.08
N PHE A 151 -0.90 -10.79 -1.88
CA PHE A 151 -0.73 -10.97 -3.32
C PHE A 151 0.25 -12.09 -3.65
N PHE A 152 1.46 -12.03 -3.07
CA PHE A 152 2.47 -13.08 -3.24
C PHE A 152 1.94 -14.44 -2.76
N THR A 153 1.20 -14.48 -1.67
CA THR A 153 0.56 -15.71 -1.18
C THR A 153 -0.49 -16.24 -2.16
N THR A 154 -1.22 -15.35 -2.84
CA THR A 154 -2.25 -15.75 -3.81
C THR A 154 -1.66 -16.30 -5.11
N ILE A 155 -0.59 -15.69 -5.60
CA ILE A 155 0.10 -16.11 -6.82
C ILE A 155 1.59 -16.27 -6.51
N THR A 156 1.94 -17.44 -5.98
CA THR A 156 3.29 -17.67 -5.46
C THR A 156 4.32 -17.76 -6.58
N ASN A 157 5.21 -16.78 -6.62
CA ASN A 157 6.27 -16.67 -7.62
C ASN A 157 7.49 -15.91 -7.06
N ILE A 158 8.66 -16.16 -7.64
CA ILE A 158 9.94 -15.65 -7.11
C ILE A 158 9.99 -14.12 -7.19
N ILE A 159 9.52 -13.52 -8.29
CA ILE A 159 9.54 -12.07 -8.44
C ILE A 159 8.67 -11.39 -7.37
N GLY A 160 7.49 -11.95 -7.08
CA GLY A 160 6.61 -11.48 -6.02
C GLY A 160 7.27 -11.54 -4.64
N LEU A 161 8.02 -12.60 -4.35
CA LEU A 161 8.79 -12.70 -3.10
C LEU A 161 9.85 -11.60 -3.00
N VAL A 162 10.58 -11.34 -4.08
CA VAL A 162 11.59 -10.27 -4.13
C VAL A 162 10.95 -8.90 -3.91
N LEU A 163 9.78 -8.64 -4.51
CA LEU A 163 9.04 -7.40 -4.31
C LEU A 163 8.57 -7.22 -2.87
N VAL A 164 8.06 -8.28 -2.24
CA VAL A 164 7.69 -8.26 -0.80
C VAL A 164 8.92 -7.99 0.06
N ALA A 165 10.03 -8.68 -0.18
CA ALA A 165 11.27 -8.47 0.56
C ALA A 165 11.77 -7.03 0.43
N PHE A 166 11.71 -6.46 -0.77
CA PHE A 166 12.06 -5.06 -1.01
C PHE A 166 11.11 -4.10 -0.26
N GLY A 167 9.81 -4.38 -0.26
CA GLY A 167 8.81 -3.64 0.52
C GLY A 167 9.11 -3.66 2.02
N VAL A 168 9.50 -4.82 2.57
CA VAL A 168 9.92 -4.98 3.98
C VAL A 168 11.18 -4.16 4.27
N VAL A 169 12.20 -4.20 3.41
CA VAL A 169 13.43 -3.43 3.59
C VAL A 169 13.13 -1.92 3.62
N ILE A 170 12.29 -1.43 2.72
CA ILE A 170 11.87 -0.02 2.72
C ILE A 170 11.11 0.32 4.01
N TYR A 171 10.18 -0.54 4.42
CA TYR A 171 9.38 -0.35 5.62
C TYR A 171 10.25 -0.27 6.89
N LEU A 172 11.17 -1.22 7.06
CA LEU A 172 12.07 -1.26 8.21
C LEU A 172 12.99 -0.04 8.22
N LYS A 173 13.56 0.34 7.07
CA LYS A 173 14.41 1.53 6.97
C LYS A 173 13.67 2.79 7.40
N MET A 174 12.39 2.91 7.03
CA MET A 174 11.55 4.02 7.46
C MET A 174 11.27 3.98 8.98
N PHE A 175 10.93 2.82 9.52
CA PHE A 175 10.58 2.67 10.94
C PHE A 175 11.78 2.94 11.86
N PHE A 176 12.95 2.40 11.53
CA PHE A 176 14.17 2.62 12.31
C PHE A 176 14.74 4.03 12.19
N SER A 177 14.49 4.71 11.07
CA SER A 177 14.96 6.10 10.90
C SER A 177 14.12 7.12 11.65
N ASN A 178 12.90 6.77 12.08
CA ASN A 178 11.99 7.64 12.83
C ASN A 178 11.21 6.79 13.87
N PRO A 179 11.79 6.48 15.04
CA PRO A 179 11.03 5.86 16.11
C PRO A 179 9.85 6.75 16.51
N PRO A 180 8.71 6.19 16.92
CA PRO A 180 7.64 7.01 17.50
C PRO A 180 8.23 7.74 18.70
N HIS A 181 8.21 9.08 18.69
CA HIS A 181 8.32 9.81 19.94
C HIS A 181 7.14 9.35 20.77
N GLN A 182 7.45 8.68 21.88
CA GLN A 182 6.43 8.31 22.85
C GLN A 182 5.74 9.60 23.25
N PHE A 183 4.41 9.61 23.20
CA PHE A 183 3.62 10.63 23.88
C PHE A 183 4.04 10.54 25.35
N GLU A 184 4.97 11.38 25.77
CA GLU A 184 5.22 11.65 27.18
C GLU A 184 3.93 12.28 27.70
N ASN A 185 3.15 11.45 28.40
CA ASN A 185 2.08 11.89 29.29
C ASN A 185 2.68 12.56 30.53
#